data_AF-A0A2J6W7U7-F1
#
_entry.id   AF-A0A2J6W7U7-F1
#
_cell.length_a   1.000
_cell.length_b   1.000
_cell.length_c   1.000
_cell.angle_alpha   90.00
_cell.angle_beta   90.00
_cell.angle_gamma   90.00
#
_symmetry.space_group_name_H-M   'P 1'
#
loop_
_entity.id
_entity.type
_entity.pdbx_description
1 polymer ?
#
loop_
_entity_poly.entity_id
_entity_poly.type
_entity_poly.pdbx_seq_one_letter_code
_entity_poly.pdbx_strand_id
1 'polypeptide(L)'
;MLHAFFAMFTGVYALTAFVAYLLVFTLYKKKSIMLFGLTNHGLSVIFGILAVLAGFGAQRISYVMVKAPWLFVFLHKWIAIFSALYIVGTFMYLWVKQEDAGRIKGIAIAVSGILFCLLTVFLGLDIIFDFVAR
;
A
#
# COMPACT_ATOMS: atom_id res chain seq x y z
N MET A 1 -13.81 0.44 -13.32
CA MET A 1 -12.58 1.09 -13.83
C MET A 1 -11.99 2.07 -12.83
N LEU A 2 -12.77 3.02 -12.28
CA LEU A 2 -12.26 4.04 -11.35
C LEU A 2 -11.63 3.47 -10.05
N HIS A 3 -12.22 2.43 -9.46
CA HIS A 3 -11.64 1.72 -8.30
C HIS A 3 -10.22 1.20 -8.58
N ALA A 4 -10.04 0.47 -9.69
CA ALA A 4 -8.76 -0.10 -10.08
C ALA A 4 -7.70 0.98 -10.36
N PHE A 5 -8.12 2.10 -10.96
CA PHE A 5 -7.26 3.26 -11.18
C PHE A 5 -6.73 3.80 -9.84
N PHE A 6 -7.62 4.12 -8.89
CA PHE A 6 -7.20 4.62 -7.57
C PHE A 6 -6.36 3.60 -6.78
N ALA A 7 -6.68 2.31 -6.87
CA ALA A 7 -5.90 1.26 -6.23
C ALA A 7 -4.45 1.19 -6.78
N MET A 8 -4.28 1.35 -8.10
CA MET A 8 -2.95 1.42 -8.72
C MET A 8 -2.13 2.61 -8.19
N PHE A 9 -2.72 3.82 -8.19
CA PHE A 9 -2.03 5.01 -7.67
C PHE A 9 -1.70 4.88 -6.18
N THR A 10 -2.61 4.32 -5.38
CA THR A 10 -2.35 4.01 -3.97
C THR A 10 -1.06 3.20 -3.80
N GLY A 11 -0.92 2.12 -4.57
CA GLY A 11 0.25 1.25 -4.54
C GLY A 11 1.54 1.93 -4.99
N VAL A 12 1.50 2.68 -6.10
CA VAL A 12 2.67 3.40 -6.63
C VAL A 12 3.17 4.46 -5.64
N TYR A 13 2.26 5.25 -5.09
CA TYR A 13 2.61 6.28 -4.10
C TYR A 13 3.08 5.68 -2.77
N ALA A 14 2.49 4.56 -2.32
CA ALA A 14 2.97 3.84 -1.14
C ALA A 14 4.40 3.32 -1.35
N LEU A 15 4.66 2.65 -2.47
CA LEU A 15 5.97 2.06 -2.76
C LEU A 15 7.05 3.13 -2.84
N THR A 16 6.78 4.23 -3.55
CA THR A 16 7.73 5.36 -3.64
C THR A 16 7.98 6.00 -2.28
N ALA A 17 6.95 6.13 -1.43
CA ALA A 17 7.11 6.63 -0.07
C ALA A 17 8.01 5.73 0.78
N PHE A 18 7.76 4.42 0.81
CA PHE A 18 8.55 3.51 1.63
C PHE A 18 10.00 3.36 1.14
N VAL A 19 10.22 3.39 -0.19
CA VAL A 19 11.58 3.45 -0.75
C VAL A 19 12.28 4.74 -0.33
N ALA A 20 11.61 5.90 -0.40
CA ALA A 20 12.17 7.17 0.05
C ALA A 20 12.54 7.12 1.55
N TYR A 21 11.69 6.56 2.40
CA TYR A 21 12.01 6.37 3.82
C TYR A 21 13.21 5.46 4.02
N LEU A 22 13.27 4.33 3.30
CA LEU A 22 14.41 3.42 3.40
C LEU A 22 15.70 4.17 3.08
N LEU A 23 15.72 4.94 2.00
CA LEU A 23 16.88 5.72 1.57
C LEU A 23 17.24 6.83 2.57
N VAL A 24 16.26 7.51 3.17
CA VAL A 24 16.49 8.54 4.20
C VAL A 24 17.12 7.93 5.45
N PHE A 25 16.56 6.83 5.96
CA PHE A 25 17.03 6.23 7.21
C PHE A 25 18.29 5.36 7.04
N THR A 26 18.67 4.99 5.82
CA THR A 26 19.90 4.23 5.56
C THR A 26 21.05 5.09 5.03
N LEU A 27 20.84 5.82 3.92
CA LEU A 27 21.92 6.40 3.11
C LEU A 27 21.95 7.93 3.14
N TYR A 28 20.85 8.59 2.82
CA TYR A 28 20.89 10.01 2.48
C TYR A 28 20.69 10.95 3.66
N LYS A 29 19.87 10.58 4.66
CA LYS A 29 19.53 11.44 5.82
C LYS A 29 19.10 12.88 5.45
N LYS A 30 18.54 13.09 4.25
CA LYS A 30 18.15 14.41 3.73
C LYS A 30 16.68 14.70 4.01
N LYS A 31 16.40 15.87 4.61
CA LYS A 31 15.03 16.34 4.88
C LYS A 31 14.16 16.46 3.63
N SER A 32 14.74 16.86 2.49
CA SER A 32 14.00 16.95 1.22
C SER A 32 13.47 15.59 0.74
N ILE A 33 14.24 14.51 0.91
CA ILE A 33 13.83 13.16 0.54
C ILE A 33 12.77 12.64 1.52
N MET A 34 12.88 12.99 2.80
CA MET A 34 11.85 12.68 3.81
C MET A 34 10.51 13.33 3.44
N LEU A 35 10.53 14.62 3.09
CA LEU A 35 9.32 15.36 2.70
C LEU A 35 8.72 14.79 1.40
N PHE A 36 9.56 14.42 0.42
CA PHE A 36 9.08 13.71 -0.77
C PHE A 36 8.37 12.39 -0.41
N GLY A 37 8.97 11.60 0.48
CA GLY A 37 8.37 10.36 0.99
C GLY A 37 7.03 10.62 1.69
N LEU A 38 6.95 11.62 2.57
CA LEU A 38 5.72 12.01 3.26
C LEU A 38 4.63 12.51 2.32
N THR A 39 4.96 13.32 1.32
CA THR A 39 3.99 13.77 0.32
C THR A 39 3.41 12.60 -0.45
N ASN A 40 4.25 11.67 -0.93
CA ASN A 40 3.76 10.47 -1.61
C ASN A 40 2.96 9.57 -0.67
N HIS A 41 3.35 9.47 0.59
CA HIS A 41 2.59 8.70 1.58
C HIS A 41 1.19 9.29 1.82
N GLY A 42 1.09 10.62 1.94
CA GLY A 42 -0.18 11.32 2.03
C GLY A 42 -1.05 11.13 0.79
N LEU A 43 -0.45 11.20 -0.41
CA LEU A 43 -1.17 10.88 -1.66
C LEU A 43 -1.67 9.43 -1.67
N SER A 44 -0.87 8.48 -1.20
CA SER A 44 -1.28 7.08 -1.07
C SER A 44 -2.51 6.93 -0.17
N VAL A 45 -2.55 7.63 0.97
CA VAL A 45 -3.73 7.66 1.85
C VAL A 45 -4.96 8.18 1.10
N ILE A 46 -4.84 9.31 0.40
CA ILE A 46 -5.95 9.92 -0.35
C ILE A 46 -6.48 8.96 -1.42
N PHE A 47 -5.59 8.43 -2.26
CA PHE A 47 -5.99 7.48 -3.30
C PHE A 47 -6.55 6.17 -2.72
N GLY A 48 -6.05 5.73 -1.56
CA GLY A 48 -6.56 4.54 -0.88
C GLY A 48 -8.01 4.72 -0.42
N ILE A 49 -8.33 5.88 0.17
CA ILE A 49 -9.69 6.23 0.54
C ILE A 49 -10.59 6.29 -0.70
N LEU A 50 -10.15 6.96 -1.76
CA LEU A 50 -10.90 7.04 -3.02
C LEU A 50 -11.12 5.65 -3.65
N ALA A 51 -10.13 4.77 -3.58
CA ALA A 51 -10.24 3.39 -4.03
C ALA A 51 -11.31 2.63 -3.24
N VAL A 52 -11.33 2.75 -1.91
CA VAL A 52 -12.35 2.11 -1.06
C VAL A 52 -13.75 2.63 -1.40
N LEU A 53 -13.93 3.96 -1.47
CA LEU A 53 -15.22 4.59 -1.80
C LEU A 53 -15.72 4.17 -3.19
N ALA A 54 -14.85 4.19 -4.20
CA ALA A 54 -15.18 3.74 -5.55
C ALA A 54 -15.42 2.22 -5.62
N GLY A 55 -14.78 1.44 -4.74
CA GLY A 55 -14.91 -0.01 -4.64
C GLY A 55 -16.27 -0.45 -4.12
N PHE A 56 -16.84 0.26 -3.14
CA PHE A 56 -18.21 -0.02 -2.66
C PHE A 56 -19.27 0.13 -3.77
N GLY A 57 -19.09 1.08 -4.69
CA GLY A 57 -19.97 1.23 -5.86
C GLY A 57 -19.79 0.15 -6.94
N ALA A 58 -18.67 -0.57 -6.94
CA ALA A 58 -18.32 -1.58 -7.95
C ALA A 58 -18.73 -3.01 -7.56
N GLN A 59 -19.28 -3.24 -6.36
CA GLN A 59 -19.55 -4.57 -5.78
C GLN A 59 -20.59 -5.44 -6.52
N ARG A 60 -21.06 -5.08 -7.71
CA ARG A 60 -22.01 -5.91 -8.45
C ARG A 60 -21.41 -7.10 -9.19
N ILE A 61 -20.09 -7.21 -9.37
CA ILE A 61 -19.52 -8.32 -10.14
C ILE A 61 -18.15 -8.73 -9.60
N SER A 62 -18.03 -9.94 -9.04
CA SER A 62 -16.80 -10.72 -9.23
C SER A 62 -17.05 -12.23 -9.09
N TYR A 63 -17.11 -12.87 -10.25
CA TYR A 63 -17.27 -14.31 -10.51
C TYR A 63 -16.07 -15.17 -10.03
N VAL A 64 -15.04 -14.55 -9.43
CA VAL A 64 -13.76 -15.19 -9.04
C VAL A 64 -13.83 -15.89 -7.68
N MET A 65 -14.89 -15.65 -6.88
CA MET A 65 -15.09 -16.39 -5.61
C MET A 65 -15.41 -17.88 -5.79
N VAL A 66 -15.60 -18.36 -7.03
CA VAL A 66 -16.09 -19.73 -7.27
C VAL A 66 -14.97 -20.78 -7.22
N LYS A 67 -13.68 -20.41 -7.34
CA LYS A 67 -12.57 -21.39 -7.47
C LYS A 67 -11.32 -21.15 -6.60
N ALA A 68 -11.30 -20.12 -5.76
CA ALA A 68 -10.15 -19.85 -4.88
C ALA A 68 -10.27 -20.59 -3.53
N PRO A 69 -9.19 -21.19 -2.99
CA PRO A 69 -9.18 -21.75 -1.64
C PRO A 69 -9.56 -20.69 -0.60
N TRP A 70 -10.26 -21.11 0.47
CA TRP A 70 -10.69 -20.22 1.56
C TRP A 70 -9.54 -19.38 2.15
N LEU A 71 -8.34 -19.95 2.21
CA LEU A 71 -7.12 -19.28 2.68
C LEU A 71 -6.74 -18.08 1.79
N PHE A 72 -6.90 -18.20 0.47
CA PHE A 72 -6.51 -17.16 -0.48
C PHE A 72 -7.49 -15.97 -0.42
N VAL A 73 -8.80 -16.27 -0.34
CA VAL A 73 -9.84 -15.24 -0.17
C VAL A 73 -9.70 -14.52 1.18
N PHE A 74 -9.37 -15.27 2.23
CA PHE A 74 -9.07 -14.70 3.54
C PHE A 74 -7.86 -13.76 3.44
N LEU A 75 -6.70 -14.26 3.00
CA LEU A 75 -5.48 -13.45 2.89
C LEU A 75 -5.67 -12.21 2.02
N HIS A 76 -6.33 -12.33 0.87
CA HIS A 76 -6.55 -11.21 -0.04
C HIS A 76 -7.44 -10.11 0.56
N LYS A 77 -8.50 -10.46 1.29
CA LYS A 77 -9.34 -9.45 1.97
C LYS A 77 -8.62 -8.79 3.14
N TRP A 78 -7.95 -9.57 3.96
CA TRP A 78 -7.30 -9.07 5.17
C TRP A 78 -6.01 -8.30 4.88
N ILE A 79 -5.22 -8.70 3.87
CA ILE A 79 -4.00 -7.96 3.51
C ILE A 79 -4.34 -6.54 3.05
N ALA A 80 -5.42 -6.36 2.29
CA ALA A 80 -5.82 -5.04 1.82
C ALA A 80 -6.21 -4.12 3.00
N ILE A 81 -6.95 -4.66 3.96
CA ILE A 81 -7.34 -3.94 5.18
C ILE A 81 -6.10 -3.62 6.04
N PHE A 82 -5.22 -4.60 6.28
CA PHE A 82 -4.00 -4.39 7.05
C PHE A 82 -3.04 -3.41 6.38
N SER A 83 -2.85 -3.50 5.06
CA SER A 83 -2.07 -2.54 4.28
C SER A 83 -2.65 -1.12 4.41
N ALA A 84 -3.97 -0.96 4.32
CA ALA A 84 -4.61 0.34 4.46
C ALA A 84 -4.41 0.94 5.85
N LEU A 85 -4.64 0.15 6.91
CA LEU A 85 -4.41 0.57 8.29
C LEU A 85 -2.93 0.91 8.53
N TYR A 86 -2.03 0.10 7.97
CA TYR A 86 -0.60 0.32 8.07
C TYR A 86 -0.16 1.63 7.41
N ILE A 87 -0.62 1.90 6.18
CA ILE A 87 -0.34 3.14 5.44
C ILE A 87 -0.86 4.35 6.24
N VAL A 88 -2.12 4.34 6.68
CA VAL A 88 -2.67 5.46 7.47
C VAL A 88 -1.91 5.66 8.78
N GLY A 89 -1.69 4.58 9.55
CA GLY A 89 -1.04 4.67 10.85
C GLY A 89 0.42 5.13 10.76
N THR A 90 1.17 4.60 9.79
CA THR A 90 2.58 4.98 9.61
C THR A 90 2.74 6.37 9.00
N PHE A 91 1.78 6.82 8.17
CA PHE A 91 1.71 8.21 7.73
C PHE A 91 1.52 9.14 8.92
N MET A 92 0.51 8.92 9.76
CA MET A 92 0.27 9.75 10.95
C MET A 92 1.50 9.81 11.86
N TYR A 93 2.13 8.65 12.10
CA TYR A 93 3.34 8.58 12.91
C TYR A 93 4.49 9.39 12.29
N LEU A 94 4.87 9.13 11.03
CA LEU A 94 6.01 9.82 10.41
C LEU A 94 5.72 11.30 10.15
N TRP A 95 4.47 11.68 9.89
CA TRP A 95 4.07 13.08 9.72
C TRP A 95 4.39 13.90 10.97
N VAL A 96 4.07 13.36 12.15
CA VAL A 96 4.26 14.04 13.44
C VAL A 96 5.68 13.83 13.98
N LYS A 97 6.26 12.65 13.78
CA LYS A 97 7.49 12.20 14.45
C LYS A 97 8.67 11.97 13.53
N GLN A 98 8.68 12.44 12.29
CA GLN A 98 9.81 12.26 11.35
C GLN A 98 11.18 12.68 11.91
N GLU A 99 11.26 13.76 12.69
CA GLU A 99 12.53 14.27 13.25
C GLU A 99 12.98 13.43 14.47
N ASP A 100 12.01 12.86 15.21
CA ASP A 100 12.23 11.97 16.37
C ASP A 100 12.31 10.48 15.98
N ALA A 101 12.01 10.15 14.72
CA ALA A 101 11.93 8.78 14.23
C ALA A 101 13.34 8.20 14.20
N GLY A 102 13.71 7.51 15.29
CA GLY A 102 14.98 6.81 15.39
C GLY A 102 15.21 5.88 14.21
N ARG A 103 16.47 5.79 13.75
CA ARG A 103 16.89 5.05 12.55
C ARG A 103 16.28 3.65 12.42
N ILE A 104 16.29 2.86 13.50
CA ILE A 104 15.80 1.48 13.51
C ILE A 104 14.29 1.44 13.22
N LYS A 105 13.51 2.32 13.86
CA LYS A 105 12.06 2.40 13.65
C LYS A 105 11.72 2.84 12.23
N GLY A 106 12.46 3.84 11.72
CA GLY A 106 12.29 4.31 10.34
C GLY A 106 12.57 3.23 9.29
N ILE A 107 13.65 2.46 9.46
CA ILE A 107 13.97 1.32 8.60
C ILE A 107 12.90 0.23 8.72
N ALA A 108 12.46 -0.10 9.94
CA ALA A 108 11.41 -1.10 10.15
C ALA A 108 10.11 -0.71 9.42
N ILE A 109 9.72 0.56 9.50
CA ILE A 109 8.55 1.08 8.79
C ILE A 109 8.72 0.96 7.27
N ALA A 110 9.88 1.35 6.75
CA ALA A 110 10.17 1.30 5.34
C ALA A 110 10.16 -0.13 4.78
N VAL A 111 10.88 -1.05 5.45
CA VAL A 111 10.99 -2.45 5.01
C VAL A 111 9.64 -3.15 5.09
N SER A 112 8.92 -3.04 6.21
CA SER A 112 7.61 -3.68 6.33
C SER A 112 6.59 -3.08 5.37
N GLY A 113 6.62 -1.76 5.12
CA GLY A 113 5.80 -1.12 4.10
C GLY A 113 6.06 -1.64 2.68
N ILE A 114 7.34 -1.81 2.29
CA ILE A 114 7.70 -2.43 1.01
C ILE A 114 7.17 -3.86 0.93
N LEU A 115 7.31 -4.65 2.00
CA LEU A 115 6.79 -6.02 2.05
C LEU A 115 5.26 -6.05 1.88
N PHE A 116 4.52 -5.15 2.54
CA PHE A 116 3.07 -5.01 2.36
C PHE A 116 2.70 -4.66 0.91
N CYS A 117 3.43 -3.72 0.29
CA CYS A 117 3.23 -3.38 -1.12
C CYS A 117 3.46 -4.60 -2.02
N LEU A 118 4.56 -5.34 -1.83
CA LEU A 118 4.89 -6.52 -2.63
C LEU A 118 3.87 -7.65 -2.44
N LEU A 119 3.45 -7.91 -1.19
CA LEU A 119 2.41 -8.90 -0.87
C LEU A 119 1.07 -8.53 -1.50
N THR A 120 0.71 -7.25 -1.49
CA THR A 120 -0.53 -6.76 -2.11
C THR A 120 -0.49 -6.95 -3.63
N VAL A 121 0.66 -6.69 -4.28
CA VAL A 121 0.84 -6.95 -5.71
C VAL A 121 0.78 -8.45 -6.00
N PHE A 122 1.48 -9.28 -5.23
CA PHE A 122 1.48 -10.75 -5.42
C PHE A 122 0.06 -11.33 -5.30
N LEU A 123 -0.68 -10.97 -4.25
CA LEU A 123 -2.06 -11.43 -4.04
C LEU A 123 -3.06 -10.80 -5.01
N GLY A 124 -2.69 -9.71 -5.70
CA GLY A 124 -3.46 -9.10 -6.77
C GLY A 124 -3.15 -9.67 -8.17
N LEU A 125 -1.93 -10.20 -8.38
CA LEU A 125 -1.50 -10.78 -9.66
C LEU A 125 -2.25 -12.07 -9.99
N ASP A 126 -2.65 -12.85 -8.99
CA ASP A 126 -3.44 -14.07 -9.22
C ASP A 126 -4.79 -13.78 -9.88
N ILE A 127 -5.34 -12.57 -9.72
CA ILE A 127 -6.55 -12.13 -10.45
C ILE A 127 -6.25 -11.92 -11.95
N ILE A 128 -5.02 -11.52 -12.29
CA ILE A 128 -4.59 -11.24 -13.67
C ILE A 128 -4.24 -12.55 -14.39
N PHE A 129 -3.53 -13.48 -13.75
CA PHE A 129 -3.19 -14.77 -14.35
C PHE A 129 -4.43 -15.64 -14.61
N ASP A 130 -5.44 -15.57 -13.74
CA ASP A 130 -6.72 -16.29 -13.93
C ASP A 130 -7.60 -15.66 -15.04
N PHE A 131 -7.31 -14.42 -15.44
CA PHE A 131 -7.95 -13.73 -16.57
C PHE A 131 -7.26 -14.02 -17.92
N VAL A 132 -5.94 -14.23 -17.92
CA VAL A 132 -5.14 -14.56 -19.12
C VAL A 132 -5.19 -16.05 -19.47
N ALA A 133 -5.46 -16.92 -18.48
CA ALA A 133 -5.62 -18.37 -18.69
C ALA A 133 -7.00 -18.77 -19.27
N ARG A 134 -7.84 -17.80 -19.67
CA ARG A 134 -9.14 -17.99 -20.32
C ARG A 134 -9.12 -17.39 -21.72
#